data_AF-A0A919Z4K7-F1
#
_entry.id   AF-A0A919Z4K7-F1
#
_cell.length_a   1.000
_cell.length_b   1.000
_cell.length_c   1.000
_cell.angle_alpha   90.00
_cell.angle_beta   90.00
_cell.angle_gamma   90.00
#
_symmetry.space_group_name_H-M   'P 1'
#
loop_
_entity.id
_entity.type
_entity.pdbx_description
1 polymer ?
#
loop_
_entity_poly.entity_id
_entity_poly.type
_entity_poly.pdbx_seq_one_letter_code
_entity_poly.pdbx_strand_id
1 'polypeptide(L)'
;MARTVGTIVRGIRAPIVKEGDDLVQIVVDSVLQSAQAENFPLYDRDVIGITESLVARTQGNYITVDHIAEQIKALYPGDELAVLFPILSRNRFSLILKGIAMSGKNIHLFLNYPSDEMGNHLMDVERMDELEISPFTDVLTEDKYRELFGDHVSHPFTGIDYVAMYKQLAINDNIQIYLANDPKVALKYTKQILAANIHDRHRTKKLLKKAGAEQIYGLDDLLTQPINGSGYNPEYGLLGSNTATDRTLKLFPRDCPALVREIQQQLLEKSGKKIEVMVYGDGAFKDPKGKIWELADPVVSPGYTDGLQGTPNEIKLKYIADNELVNLEGSAMAEAIRQKIKDKDQKAGGPEESSLGTTPRQITDLLGSLCDLTSGSGDKGTPIVLVQRYFDNYATE
;
A
#
# COMPACT_ATOMS: atom_id res chain seq x y z
N MET A 1 -1.85 -13.21 38.99
CA MET A 1 -3.20 -13.36 38.38
C MET A 1 -3.00 -13.89 36.98
N ALA A 2 -3.77 -14.88 36.54
CA ALA A 2 -3.59 -15.42 35.19
C ALA A 2 -3.99 -14.37 34.14
N ARG A 3 -3.14 -14.14 33.15
CA ARG A 3 -3.44 -13.27 32.02
C ARG A 3 -4.59 -13.86 31.18
N THR A 4 -5.59 -13.04 30.90
CA THR A 4 -6.78 -13.43 30.13
C THR A 4 -6.96 -12.65 28.81
N VAL A 5 -6.14 -11.62 28.59
CA VAL A 5 -6.18 -10.77 27.39
C VAL A 5 -4.87 -10.88 26.62
N GLY A 6 -4.96 -11.21 25.33
CA GLY A 6 -3.84 -11.31 24.39
C GLY A 6 -3.41 -9.96 23.82
N THR A 7 -3.32 -9.88 22.50
CA THR A 7 -3.02 -8.65 21.74
C THR A 7 -4.13 -7.62 21.92
N ILE A 8 -3.73 -6.36 22.12
CA ILE A 8 -4.64 -5.22 22.25
C ILE A 8 -4.28 -4.19 21.21
N VAL A 9 -5.26 -3.60 20.54
CA VAL A 9 -5.03 -2.55 19.54
C VAL A 9 -5.79 -1.29 19.92
N ARG A 10 -5.10 -0.15 19.87
CA ARG A 10 -5.65 1.16 20.27
C ARG A 10 -5.38 2.19 19.20
N GLY A 11 -6.43 2.83 18.71
CA GLY A 11 -6.30 4.07 17.94
C GLY A 11 -6.01 5.23 18.88
N ILE A 12 -4.84 5.85 18.72
CA ILE A 12 -4.38 6.97 19.53
C ILE A 12 -4.76 8.27 18.82
N ARG A 13 -5.53 9.12 19.51
CA ARG A 13 -5.90 10.43 18.97
C ARG A 13 -4.69 11.36 18.97
N ALA A 14 -4.48 12.05 17.87
CA ALA A 14 -3.38 12.99 17.67
C ALA A 14 -3.93 14.36 17.24
N PRO A 15 -3.19 15.46 17.48
CA PRO A 15 -3.56 16.77 16.95
C PRO A 15 -3.56 16.78 15.41
N ILE A 16 -4.30 17.72 14.83
CA ILE A 16 -4.20 18.00 13.40
C ILE A 16 -2.82 18.61 13.13
N VAL A 17 -2.07 18.00 12.21
CA VAL A 17 -0.71 18.42 11.85
C VAL A 17 -0.68 19.20 10.55
N LYS A 18 0.32 20.06 10.43
CA LYS A 18 0.68 20.81 9.22
C LYS A 18 2.15 20.57 8.86
N GLU A 19 2.52 21.07 7.69
CA GLU A 19 3.91 21.09 7.24
C GLU A 19 4.82 21.74 8.28
N GLY A 20 5.96 21.09 8.54
CA GLY A 20 7.00 21.56 9.47
C GLY A 20 6.74 21.26 10.94
N ASP A 21 5.60 20.66 11.30
CA ASP A 21 5.34 20.24 12.68
C ASP A 21 6.29 19.11 13.11
N ASP A 22 6.72 19.14 14.38
CA ASP A 22 7.59 18.12 14.97
C ASP A 22 6.82 16.82 15.21
N LEU A 23 6.84 15.95 14.20
CA LEU A 23 6.14 14.68 14.24
C LEU A 23 6.66 13.75 15.34
N VAL A 24 7.96 13.79 15.65
CA VAL A 24 8.55 12.93 16.68
C VAL A 24 7.92 13.27 18.03
N GLN A 25 7.94 14.55 18.39
CA GLN A 25 7.38 15.03 19.64
C GLN A 25 5.86 14.76 19.70
N ILE A 26 5.14 15.00 18.60
CA ILE A 26 3.69 14.74 18.52
C ILE A 26 3.36 13.28 18.77
N VAL A 27 4.08 12.33 18.15
CA VAL A 27 3.81 10.90 18.33
C VAL A 27 4.11 10.47 19.77
N VAL A 28 5.27 10.86 20.29
CA VAL A 28 5.72 10.53 21.65
C VAL A 28 4.72 11.06 22.67
N ASP A 29 4.35 12.34 22.59
CA ASP A 29 3.41 12.96 23.52
C ASP A 29 2.02 12.33 23.42
N SER A 30 1.52 12.09 22.21
CA SER A 30 0.18 11.50 22.02
C SER A 30 0.08 10.11 22.67
N VAL A 31 1.12 9.28 22.55
CA VAL A 31 1.15 7.95 23.16
C VAL A 31 1.27 8.02 24.68
N LEU A 32 2.20 8.83 25.20
CA LEU A 32 2.41 8.95 26.65
C LEU A 32 1.20 9.56 27.36
N GLN A 33 0.62 10.62 26.78
CA GLN A 33 -0.59 11.25 27.32
C GLN A 33 -1.78 10.28 27.31
N SER A 34 -1.95 9.51 26.23
CA SER A 34 -3.02 8.50 26.16
C SER A 34 -2.83 7.40 27.20
N ALA A 35 -1.59 6.90 27.38
CA ALA A 35 -1.27 5.89 28.38
C ALA A 35 -1.57 6.37 29.80
N GLN A 36 -1.25 7.64 30.09
CA GLN A 36 -1.54 8.27 31.38
C GLN A 36 -3.05 8.50 31.58
N ALA A 37 -3.75 9.08 30.59
CA ALA A 37 -5.15 9.46 30.70
C ALA A 37 -6.08 8.24 30.78
N GLU A 38 -5.81 7.21 29.98
CA GLU A 38 -6.61 5.98 29.90
C GLU A 38 -6.07 4.88 30.84
N ASN A 39 -5.02 5.20 31.62
CA ASN A 39 -4.43 4.35 32.65
C ASN A 39 -4.04 2.95 32.16
N PHE A 40 -3.25 2.88 31.09
CA PHE A 40 -2.66 1.62 30.62
C PHE A 40 -1.12 1.69 30.60
N PRO A 41 -0.42 0.62 30.96
CA PRO A 41 1.04 0.56 30.88
C PRO A 41 1.50 0.32 29.44
N LEU A 42 2.75 0.73 29.16
CA LEU A 42 3.49 0.37 27.97
C LEU A 42 4.45 -0.78 28.28
N TYR A 43 4.67 -1.67 27.31
CA TYR A 43 5.55 -2.82 27.45
C TYR A 43 6.69 -2.78 26.44
N ASP A 44 7.79 -3.46 26.78
CA ASP A 44 8.81 -3.77 25.80
C ASP A 44 8.18 -4.58 24.66
N ARG A 45 8.59 -4.29 23.42
CA ARG A 45 8.07 -4.92 22.19
C ARG A 45 6.61 -4.60 21.84
N ASP A 46 5.96 -3.67 22.55
CA ASP A 46 4.77 -3.01 21.99
C ASP A 46 5.13 -2.34 20.66
N VAL A 47 4.15 -2.14 19.78
CA VAL A 47 4.36 -1.55 18.45
C VAL A 47 3.55 -0.30 18.29
N ILE A 48 4.17 0.78 17.82
CA ILE A 48 3.50 2.00 17.39
C ILE A 48 3.53 2.06 15.86
N GLY A 49 2.35 2.03 15.24
CA GLY A 49 2.14 2.35 13.84
C GLY A 49 1.76 3.82 13.66
N ILE A 50 2.37 4.48 12.69
CA ILE A 50 2.08 5.87 12.30
C ILE A 50 1.62 5.88 10.84
N THR A 51 0.51 6.52 10.52
CA THR A 51 0.08 6.59 9.11
C THR A 51 1.12 7.33 8.27
N GLU A 52 1.40 6.78 7.10
CA GLU A 52 2.10 7.42 5.99
C GLU A 52 1.56 8.83 5.69
N SER A 53 0.25 9.03 5.84
CA SER A 53 -0.43 10.28 5.53
C SER A 53 -0.04 11.38 6.52
N LEU A 54 0.13 11.01 7.80
CA LEU A 54 0.59 11.90 8.85
C LEU A 54 2.04 12.33 8.58
N VAL A 55 2.91 11.37 8.26
CA VAL A 55 4.32 11.64 7.92
C VAL A 55 4.43 12.54 6.68
N ALA A 56 3.72 12.20 5.61
CA ALA A 56 3.77 12.98 4.37
C ALA A 56 3.24 14.42 4.55
N ARG A 57 2.28 14.64 5.47
CA ARG A 57 1.75 15.99 5.77
C ARG A 57 2.77 16.84 6.50
N THR A 58 3.46 16.30 7.52
CA THR A 58 4.48 17.07 8.25
C THR A 58 5.72 17.34 7.40
N GLN A 59 6.04 16.45 6.45
CA GLN A 59 7.16 16.63 5.52
C GLN A 59 6.96 17.77 4.51
N GLY A 60 5.73 18.20 4.22
CA GLY A 60 5.51 19.21 3.18
C GLY A 60 5.90 18.75 1.76
N ASN A 61 6.00 17.45 1.52
CA ASN A 61 6.55 16.91 0.28
C ASN A 61 5.51 16.89 -0.84
N TYR A 62 5.32 18.05 -1.49
CA TYR A 62 4.30 18.26 -2.51
C TYR A 62 4.88 18.50 -3.91
N ILE A 63 4.10 18.11 -4.91
CA ILE A 63 4.36 18.41 -6.33
C ILE A 63 3.09 18.95 -6.99
N THR A 64 3.25 19.59 -8.15
CA THR A 64 2.14 20.06 -8.99
C THR A 64 2.03 19.20 -10.24
N VAL A 65 0.88 19.27 -10.91
CA VAL A 65 0.69 18.67 -12.25
C VAL A 65 1.67 19.25 -13.30
N ASP A 66 2.14 20.49 -13.10
CA ASP A 66 3.09 21.13 -14.00
C ASP A 66 4.49 20.50 -13.89
N HIS A 67 4.92 20.10 -12.69
CA HIS A 67 6.18 19.36 -12.52
C HIS A 67 6.15 18.01 -13.25
N ILE A 68 5.00 17.31 -13.22
CA ILE A 68 4.82 16.06 -13.98
C ILE A 68 4.90 16.35 -15.47
N ALA A 69 4.17 17.37 -15.96
CA ALA A 69 4.15 17.74 -17.38
C ALA A 69 5.56 18.06 -17.91
N GLU A 70 6.33 18.84 -17.14
CA GLU A 70 7.71 19.21 -17.47
C GLU A 70 8.62 17.98 -17.53
N GLN A 71 8.52 17.08 -16.55
CA GLN A 71 9.34 15.87 -16.55
C GLN A 71 8.99 14.95 -17.73
N ILE A 72 7.70 14.74 -18.02
CA ILE A 72 7.26 13.92 -19.15
C ILE A 72 7.81 14.50 -20.46
N LYS A 73 7.75 15.82 -20.64
CA LYS A 73 8.29 16.48 -21.83
C LYS A 73 9.80 16.28 -21.96
N ALA A 74 10.54 16.30 -20.85
CA ALA A 74 11.99 16.11 -20.85
C ALA A 74 12.41 14.65 -21.12
N LEU A 75 11.68 13.67 -20.57
CA LEU A 75 12.04 12.25 -20.67
C LEU A 75 11.68 11.62 -22.02
N TYR A 76 10.64 12.12 -22.69
CA TYR A 76 10.10 11.54 -23.91
C TYR A 76 10.26 12.51 -25.08
N PRO A 77 11.23 12.29 -26.01
CA PRO A 77 11.48 13.22 -27.11
C PRO A 77 10.40 13.22 -28.22
N GLY A 78 9.70 12.10 -28.46
CA GLY A 78 8.67 12.00 -29.51
C GLY A 78 7.29 12.44 -29.05
N ASP A 79 6.35 12.65 -29.98
CA ASP A 79 5.01 13.20 -29.68
C ASP A 79 4.05 12.18 -29.06
N GLU A 80 4.22 10.89 -29.36
CA GLU A 80 3.34 9.80 -28.90
C GLU A 80 3.88 9.12 -27.62
N LEU A 81 3.04 8.98 -26.60
CA LEU A 81 3.35 8.31 -25.34
C LEU A 81 2.28 7.26 -25.01
N ALA A 82 2.71 6.02 -24.74
CA ALA A 82 1.81 5.01 -24.19
C ALA A 82 1.91 4.97 -22.67
N VAL A 83 0.76 5.07 -21.99
CA VAL A 83 0.66 4.97 -20.53
C VAL A 83 -0.07 3.67 -20.21
N LEU A 84 0.56 2.79 -19.44
CA LEU A 84 0.09 1.43 -19.23
C LEU A 84 -0.36 1.19 -17.81
N PHE A 85 -1.55 0.60 -17.68
CA PHE A 85 -1.97 -0.17 -16.50
C PHE A 85 -1.94 0.61 -15.18
N PRO A 86 -2.47 1.85 -15.14
CA PRO A 86 -2.69 2.52 -13.87
C PRO A 86 -3.80 1.83 -13.08
N ILE A 87 -3.81 2.02 -11.76
CA ILE A 87 -4.99 1.73 -10.96
C ILE A 87 -6.14 2.69 -11.31
N LEU A 88 -7.37 2.20 -11.22
CA LEU A 88 -8.59 2.97 -11.41
C LEU A 88 -8.87 3.81 -10.16
N SER A 89 -8.30 5.01 -10.12
CA SER A 89 -8.37 5.86 -8.93
C SER A 89 -8.52 7.34 -9.26
N ARG A 90 -9.56 7.94 -8.68
CA ARG A 90 -9.72 9.41 -8.63
C ARG A 90 -8.57 10.08 -7.92
N ASN A 91 -8.13 9.53 -6.80
CA ASN A 91 -7.28 10.26 -5.87
C ASN A 91 -5.79 10.00 -6.11
N ARG A 92 -5.43 8.83 -6.64
CA ARG A 92 -4.03 8.42 -6.86
C ARG A 92 -3.56 8.66 -8.30
N PHE A 93 -4.40 8.39 -9.32
CA PHE A 93 -3.94 8.45 -10.72
C PHE A 93 -4.48 9.64 -11.53
N SER A 94 -5.70 10.14 -11.26
CA SER A 94 -6.32 11.18 -12.11
C SER A 94 -5.45 12.43 -12.30
N LEU A 95 -4.86 12.96 -11.23
CA LEU A 95 -3.99 14.14 -11.32
C LEU A 95 -2.64 13.83 -11.97
N ILE A 96 -2.13 12.61 -11.83
CA ILE A 96 -0.94 12.16 -12.56
C ILE A 96 -1.24 12.18 -14.07
N LEU A 97 -2.36 11.58 -14.48
CA LEU A 97 -2.78 11.57 -15.88
C LEU A 97 -3.01 13.00 -16.42
N LYS A 98 -3.59 13.89 -15.61
CA LYS A 98 -3.72 15.32 -15.95
C LYS A 98 -2.36 15.98 -16.21
N GLY A 99 -1.37 15.73 -15.35
CA GLY A 99 0.00 16.20 -15.56
C GLY A 99 0.62 15.64 -16.84
N ILE A 100 0.41 14.35 -17.13
CA ILE A 100 0.86 13.73 -18.38
C ILE A 100 0.15 14.38 -19.59
N ALA A 101 -1.16 14.61 -19.54
CA ALA A 101 -1.92 15.26 -20.61
C ALA A 101 -1.45 16.70 -20.88
N MET A 102 -1.03 17.41 -19.84
CA MET A 102 -0.48 18.77 -19.95
C MET A 102 0.92 18.82 -20.58
N SER A 103 1.62 17.70 -20.73
CA SER A 103 2.96 17.66 -21.34
C SER A 103 2.96 17.96 -22.85
N GLY A 104 1.78 17.92 -23.49
CA GLY A 104 1.62 18.10 -24.93
C GLY A 104 1.83 16.83 -25.76
N LYS A 105 1.98 15.67 -25.11
CA LYS A 105 2.03 14.37 -25.80
C LYS A 105 0.63 13.94 -26.25
N ASN A 106 0.58 13.17 -27.33
CA ASN A 106 -0.56 12.33 -27.68
C ASN A 106 -0.46 11.04 -26.86
N ILE A 107 -1.49 10.74 -26.07
CA ILE A 107 -1.46 9.68 -25.06
C ILE A 107 -2.31 8.51 -25.53
N HIS A 108 -1.69 7.33 -25.60
CA HIS A 108 -2.37 6.06 -25.70
C HIS A 108 -2.46 5.44 -24.30
N LEU A 109 -3.60 5.57 -23.64
CA LEU A 109 -3.85 5.05 -22.30
C LEU A 109 -4.39 3.62 -22.39
N PHE A 110 -3.67 2.66 -21.81
CA PHE A 110 -4.09 1.26 -21.75
C PHE A 110 -4.55 0.90 -20.34
N LEU A 111 -5.81 0.48 -20.21
CA LEU A 111 -6.40 0.01 -18.96
C LEU A 111 -6.50 -1.52 -18.97
N ASN A 112 -6.17 -2.15 -17.85
CA ASN A 112 -6.43 -3.59 -17.68
C ASN A 112 -7.93 -3.86 -17.58
N TYR A 113 -8.34 -5.05 -18.00
CA TYR A 113 -9.71 -5.53 -17.89
C TYR A 113 -9.76 -7.04 -17.62
N PRO A 114 -10.78 -7.56 -16.90
CA PRO A 114 -11.96 -6.84 -16.42
C PRO A 114 -11.68 -5.91 -15.24
N SER A 115 -10.50 -6.00 -14.60
CA SER A 115 -10.10 -5.13 -13.50
C SER A 115 -8.64 -4.69 -13.58
N ASP A 116 -8.29 -3.63 -12.84
CA ASP A 116 -6.89 -3.23 -12.61
C ASP A 116 -6.14 -4.21 -11.69
N GLU A 117 -4.85 -3.94 -11.45
CA GLU A 117 -4.03 -4.79 -10.58
C GLU A 117 -4.53 -4.91 -9.13
N MET A 118 -5.33 -3.93 -8.65
CA MET A 118 -5.94 -3.98 -7.33
C MET A 118 -7.25 -4.76 -7.33
N GLY A 119 -7.89 -4.94 -8.49
CA GLY A 119 -9.19 -5.59 -8.62
C GLY A 119 -10.37 -4.62 -8.79
N ASN A 120 -10.12 -3.33 -9.03
CA ASN A 120 -11.19 -2.39 -9.39
C ASN A 120 -11.72 -2.74 -10.78
N HIS A 121 -13.02 -3.02 -10.88
CA HIS A 121 -13.63 -3.51 -12.11
C HIS A 121 -13.95 -2.39 -13.09
N LEU A 122 -13.50 -2.52 -14.33
CA LEU A 122 -13.81 -1.61 -15.43
C LEU A 122 -15.10 -1.99 -16.17
N MET A 123 -15.57 -3.23 -16.00
CA MET A 123 -16.74 -3.77 -16.68
C MET A 123 -17.40 -4.89 -15.87
N ASP A 124 -18.61 -5.25 -16.28
CA ASP A 124 -19.30 -6.43 -15.78
C ASP A 124 -18.66 -7.71 -16.35
N VAL A 125 -18.25 -8.61 -15.45
CA VAL A 125 -17.55 -9.85 -15.82
C VAL A 125 -18.50 -10.86 -16.44
N GLU A 126 -19.73 -10.98 -15.96
CA GLU A 126 -20.71 -11.90 -16.54
C GLU A 126 -21.04 -11.49 -17.97
N ARG A 127 -21.20 -10.18 -18.20
CA ARG A 127 -21.40 -9.64 -19.54
C ARG A 127 -20.20 -9.85 -20.46
N MET A 128 -18.98 -9.70 -19.94
CA MET A 128 -17.76 -9.99 -20.69
C MET A 128 -17.71 -11.45 -21.14
N ASP A 129 -18.08 -12.38 -20.25
CA ASP A 129 -18.13 -13.81 -20.53
C ASP A 129 -19.25 -14.15 -21.54
N GLU A 130 -20.44 -13.54 -21.42
CA GLU A 130 -21.54 -13.68 -22.39
C GLU A 130 -21.16 -13.20 -23.80
N LEU A 131 -20.33 -12.17 -23.88
CA LEU A 131 -19.82 -11.61 -25.13
C LEU A 131 -18.59 -12.35 -25.67
N GLU A 132 -18.15 -13.41 -24.97
CA GLU A 132 -16.97 -14.22 -25.28
C GLU A 132 -15.68 -13.39 -25.44
N ILE A 133 -15.57 -12.28 -24.71
CA ILE A 133 -14.39 -11.41 -24.76
C ILE A 133 -13.28 -12.03 -23.91
N SER A 134 -12.14 -12.27 -24.53
CA SER A 134 -10.97 -12.83 -23.87
C SER A 134 -10.05 -11.72 -23.33
N PRO A 135 -9.85 -11.61 -22.00
CA PRO A 135 -8.90 -10.68 -21.42
C PRO A 135 -7.44 -10.99 -21.76
N PHE A 136 -7.14 -12.16 -22.34
CA PHE A 136 -5.78 -12.58 -22.66
C PHE A 136 -5.36 -12.21 -24.08
N THR A 137 -6.30 -12.01 -24.99
CA THR A 137 -6.03 -11.86 -26.43
C THR A 137 -6.63 -10.60 -27.03
N ASP A 138 -7.79 -10.18 -26.53
CA ASP A 138 -8.54 -9.13 -27.19
C ASP A 138 -8.04 -7.75 -26.77
N VAL A 139 -8.28 -6.78 -27.63
CA VAL A 139 -7.97 -5.38 -27.40
C VAL A 139 -9.20 -4.60 -27.80
N LEU A 140 -9.78 -3.85 -26.85
CA LEU A 140 -10.95 -3.02 -27.12
C LEU A 140 -10.52 -1.57 -27.23
N THR A 141 -11.05 -0.86 -28.21
CA THR A 141 -11.04 0.61 -28.24
C THR A 141 -12.12 1.14 -27.30
N GLU A 142 -12.02 2.41 -26.93
CA GLU A 142 -13.09 3.11 -26.21
C GLU A 142 -14.46 2.91 -26.91
N ASP A 143 -14.55 3.15 -28.22
CA ASP A 143 -15.81 3.00 -28.98
C ASP A 143 -16.37 1.58 -28.88
N LYS A 144 -15.52 0.55 -29.04
CA LYS A 144 -15.98 -0.84 -28.97
C LYS A 144 -16.41 -1.21 -27.55
N TYR A 145 -15.71 -0.70 -26.55
CA TYR A 145 -16.11 -0.85 -25.16
C TYR A 145 -17.49 -0.23 -24.90
N ARG A 146 -17.75 0.98 -25.41
CA ARG A 146 -19.07 1.63 -25.29
C ARG A 146 -20.18 0.87 -26.04
N GLU A 147 -19.89 0.36 -27.22
CA GLU A 147 -20.84 -0.47 -27.99
C GLU A 147 -21.26 -1.73 -27.22
N LEU A 148 -20.31 -2.38 -26.53
CA LEU A 148 -20.50 -3.68 -25.88
C LEU A 148 -21.11 -3.58 -24.47
N PHE A 149 -20.69 -2.57 -23.70
CA PHE A 149 -21.04 -2.42 -22.29
C PHE A 149 -21.97 -1.22 -22.00
N GLY A 150 -22.19 -0.36 -22.99
CA GLY A 150 -23.04 0.83 -22.91
C GLY A 150 -22.27 2.14 -22.77
N ASP A 151 -23.00 3.24 -22.96
CA ASP A 151 -22.41 4.59 -22.95
C ASP A 151 -21.85 4.98 -21.57
N HIS A 152 -22.42 4.45 -20.49
CA HIS A 152 -22.03 4.76 -19.11
C HIS A 152 -21.82 3.46 -18.33
N VAL A 153 -20.57 3.15 -18.00
CA VAL A 153 -20.16 1.92 -17.31
C VAL A 153 -19.56 2.29 -15.97
N SER A 154 -20.41 2.32 -14.95
CA SER A 154 -20.04 2.76 -13.61
C SER A 154 -19.40 1.65 -12.79
N HIS A 155 -18.31 1.97 -12.10
CA HIS A 155 -17.71 1.07 -11.12
C HIS A 155 -18.72 0.75 -9.99
N PRO A 156 -18.89 -0.52 -9.59
CA PRO A 156 -20.01 -0.96 -8.74
C PRO A 156 -20.02 -0.32 -7.34
N PHE A 157 -18.86 0.07 -6.82
CA PHE A 157 -18.75 0.68 -5.47
C PHE A 157 -18.71 2.20 -5.47
N THR A 158 -18.13 2.82 -6.51
CA THR A 158 -17.87 4.26 -6.51
C THR A 158 -18.85 5.03 -7.39
N GLY A 159 -19.57 4.34 -8.28
CA GLY A 159 -20.49 4.94 -9.24
C GLY A 159 -19.80 5.72 -10.37
N ILE A 160 -18.47 5.63 -10.49
CA ILE A 160 -17.68 6.40 -11.46
C ILE A 160 -17.49 5.58 -12.72
N ASP A 161 -17.72 6.21 -13.87
CA ASP A 161 -17.21 5.73 -15.14
C ASP A 161 -15.76 6.19 -15.33
N TYR A 162 -14.80 5.32 -15.04
CA TYR A 162 -13.38 5.67 -15.06
C TYR A 162 -12.87 5.97 -16.48
N VAL A 163 -13.41 5.34 -17.52
CA VAL A 163 -13.05 5.62 -18.91
C VAL A 163 -13.47 7.05 -19.26
N ALA A 164 -14.72 7.43 -18.96
CA ALA A 164 -15.22 8.78 -19.21
C ALA A 164 -14.46 9.83 -18.38
N MET A 165 -14.23 9.54 -17.10
CA MET A 165 -13.49 10.43 -16.20
C MET A 165 -12.07 10.69 -16.70
N TYR A 166 -11.33 9.65 -17.13
CA TYR A 166 -9.98 9.84 -17.68
C TYR A 166 -9.99 10.55 -19.02
N LYS A 167 -10.99 10.28 -19.87
CA LYS A 167 -11.15 10.99 -21.15
C LYS A 167 -11.37 12.49 -20.96
N GLN A 168 -12.12 12.90 -19.94
CA GLN A 168 -12.36 14.31 -19.60
C GLN A 168 -11.09 15.08 -19.18
N LEU A 169 -10.00 14.39 -18.85
CA LEU A 169 -8.72 15.02 -18.51
C LEU A 169 -7.88 15.40 -19.74
N ALA A 170 -8.32 15.00 -20.94
CA ALA A 170 -7.63 15.29 -22.18
C ALA A 170 -7.52 16.79 -22.44
N ILE A 171 -6.39 17.21 -23.00
CA ILE A 171 -6.14 18.56 -23.48
C ILE A 171 -6.12 18.50 -25.01
N ASN A 172 -7.08 19.14 -25.66
CA ASN A 172 -7.27 19.07 -27.13
C ASN A 172 -7.37 17.61 -27.64
N ASP A 173 -8.20 16.80 -26.98
CA ASP A 173 -8.45 15.39 -27.33
C ASP A 173 -7.21 14.48 -27.39
N ASN A 174 -6.13 14.85 -26.68
CA ASN A 174 -4.87 14.13 -26.71
C ASN A 174 -4.83 12.81 -25.93
N ILE A 175 -5.97 12.25 -25.51
CA ILE A 175 -6.04 10.94 -24.83
C ILE A 175 -6.90 9.98 -25.64
N GLN A 176 -6.31 8.86 -26.04
CA GLN A 176 -6.96 7.71 -26.65
C GLN A 176 -6.90 6.52 -25.71
N ILE A 177 -8.06 5.93 -25.40
CA ILE A 177 -8.17 4.85 -24.41
C ILE A 177 -8.32 3.50 -25.11
N TYR A 178 -7.57 2.52 -24.63
CA TYR A 178 -7.61 1.12 -25.02
C TYR A 178 -7.73 0.25 -23.78
N LEU A 179 -8.40 -0.87 -23.93
CA LEU A 179 -8.47 -1.92 -22.92
C LEU A 179 -7.66 -3.12 -23.42
N ALA A 180 -6.62 -3.48 -22.68
CA ALA A 180 -5.70 -4.58 -23.01
C ALA A 180 -5.00 -5.08 -21.75
N ASN A 181 -4.59 -6.35 -21.73
CA ASN A 181 -3.75 -6.89 -20.65
C ASN A 181 -2.33 -7.27 -21.10
N ASP A 182 -2.09 -7.42 -22.41
CA ASP A 182 -0.73 -7.62 -22.91
C ASP A 182 -0.06 -6.24 -23.10
N PRO A 183 0.97 -5.88 -22.28
CA PRO A 183 1.64 -4.58 -22.41
C PRO A 183 2.31 -4.37 -23.77
N LYS A 184 2.64 -5.45 -24.51
CA LYS A 184 3.28 -5.33 -25.83
C LYS A 184 2.34 -4.72 -26.88
N VAL A 185 1.03 -4.69 -26.65
CA VAL A 185 0.07 -4.07 -27.57
C VAL A 185 0.41 -2.60 -27.81
N ALA A 186 0.91 -1.89 -26.79
CA ALA A 186 1.30 -0.49 -26.91
C ALA A 186 2.41 -0.23 -27.94
N LEU A 187 3.24 -1.23 -28.23
CA LEU A 187 4.34 -1.10 -29.21
C LEU A 187 3.86 -0.97 -30.65
N LYS A 188 2.58 -1.22 -30.92
CA LYS A 188 1.95 -0.90 -32.21
C LYS A 188 1.80 0.61 -32.41
N TYR A 189 1.83 1.39 -31.33
CA TYR A 189 1.54 2.82 -31.34
C TYR A 189 2.81 3.65 -31.10
N THR A 190 3.60 3.30 -30.08
CA THR A 190 4.84 4.00 -29.75
C THR A 190 5.81 3.11 -28.98
N LYS A 191 7.09 3.45 -29.05
CA LYS A 191 8.16 2.83 -28.23
C LYS A 191 8.49 3.63 -26.97
N GLN A 192 7.80 4.76 -26.76
CA GLN A 192 7.87 5.59 -25.56
C GLN A 192 6.77 5.16 -24.59
N ILE A 193 7.17 4.53 -23.49
CA ILE A 193 6.26 3.88 -22.56
C ILE A 193 6.42 4.42 -21.13
N LEU A 194 5.30 4.69 -20.48
CA LEU A 194 5.19 4.90 -19.03
C LEU A 194 4.39 3.75 -18.41
N ALA A 195 5.04 2.93 -17.59
CA ALA A 195 4.39 1.87 -16.83
C ALA A 195 3.81 2.42 -15.51
N ALA A 196 2.48 2.49 -15.42
CA ALA A 196 1.76 3.03 -14.28
C ALA A 196 1.27 1.98 -13.26
N ASN A 197 1.63 0.71 -13.46
CA ASN A 197 1.49 -0.32 -12.44
C ASN A 197 2.17 0.12 -11.14
N ILE A 198 1.61 -0.27 -10.00
CA ILE A 198 2.30 -0.21 -8.72
C ILE A 198 3.09 -1.50 -8.61
N HIS A 199 2.46 -2.64 -8.35
CA HIS A 199 3.20 -3.84 -7.93
C HIS A 199 3.82 -4.64 -9.08
N ASP A 200 3.19 -4.63 -10.26
CA ASP A 200 3.68 -5.36 -11.44
C ASP A 200 4.68 -4.58 -12.31
N ARG A 201 5.00 -3.33 -11.94
CA ARG A 201 5.83 -2.39 -12.73
C ARG A 201 7.14 -2.98 -13.23
N HIS A 202 7.88 -3.70 -12.40
CA HIS A 202 9.17 -4.28 -12.80
C HIS A 202 9.01 -5.36 -13.87
N ARG A 203 7.96 -6.19 -13.75
CA ARG A 203 7.62 -7.20 -14.74
C ARG A 203 7.18 -6.56 -16.05
N THR A 204 6.29 -5.56 -16.00
CA THR A 204 5.83 -4.80 -17.16
C THR A 204 7.01 -4.15 -17.90
N LYS A 205 7.87 -3.40 -17.20
CA LYS A 205 9.09 -2.79 -17.77
C LYS A 205 10.01 -3.82 -18.43
N LYS A 206 10.20 -4.99 -17.80
CA LYS A 206 11.02 -6.09 -18.34
C LYS A 206 10.45 -6.68 -19.63
N LEU A 207 9.14 -6.91 -19.69
CA LEU A 207 8.46 -7.45 -20.88
C LEU A 207 8.58 -6.50 -22.07
N LEU A 208 8.35 -5.21 -21.84
CA LEU A 208 8.44 -4.16 -22.86
C LEU A 208 9.86 -4.00 -23.39
N LYS A 209 10.86 -4.00 -22.50
CA LYS A 209 12.27 -3.91 -22.89
C LYS A 209 12.66 -5.09 -23.79
N LYS A 210 12.22 -6.31 -23.46
CA LYS A 210 12.46 -7.50 -24.28
C LYS A 210 11.76 -7.40 -25.65
N ALA A 211 10.61 -6.74 -25.71
CA ALA A 211 9.82 -6.58 -26.93
C ALA A 211 10.24 -5.38 -27.81
N GLY A 212 11.27 -4.63 -27.42
CA GLY A 212 11.85 -3.56 -28.24
C GLY A 212 11.35 -2.15 -27.94
N ALA A 213 10.78 -1.91 -26.76
CA ALA A 213 10.53 -0.55 -26.28
C ALA A 213 11.86 0.19 -26.02
N GLU A 214 11.90 1.50 -26.27
CA GLU A 214 13.12 2.31 -26.25
C GLU A 214 13.21 3.17 -24.98
N GLN A 215 12.25 4.07 -24.78
CA GLN A 215 12.15 4.90 -23.56
C GLN A 215 11.10 4.28 -22.64
N ILE A 216 11.55 3.65 -21.55
CA ILE A 216 10.68 2.97 -20.60
C ILE A 216 10.95 3.54 -19.22
N TYR A 217 9.94 4.19 -18.66
CA TYR A 217 9.93 4.64 -17.27
C TYR A 217 8.68 4.10 -16.59
N GLY A 218 8.68 4.03 -15.27
CA GLY A 218 7.48 3.83 -14.47
C GLY A 218 7.19 5.05 -13.60
N LEU A 219 6.07 5.02 -12.90
CA LEU A 219 5.77 6.06 -11.89
C LEU A 219 6.84 6.13 -10.79
N ASP A 220 7.53 5.01 -10.52
CA ASP A 220 8.69 4.93 -9.63
C ASP A 220 9.92 5.70 -10.13
N ASP A 221 10.00 5.98 -11.43
CA ASP A 221 11.13 6.70 -12.03
C ASP A 221 10.86 8.23 -12.15
N LEU A 222 9.62 8.67 -11.90
CA LEU A 222 9.20 10.07 -11.98
C LEU A 222 9.34 10.79 -10.63
N LEU A 223 9.75 12.06 -10.63
CA LEU A 223 9.98 12.88 -9.43
C LEU A 223 10.87 12.19 -8.37
N THR A 224 11.91 11.47 -8.81
CA THR A 224 12.95 10.87 -7.93
C THR A 224 13.99 11.89 -7.44
N GLN A 225 13.97 13.09 -8.02
CA GLN A 225 14.76 14.26 -7.64
C GLN A 225 13.92 15.52 -7.82
N PRO A 226 14.24 16.65 -7.14
CA PRO A 226 13.51 17.90 -7.31
C PRO A 226 13.52 18.38 -8.77
N ILE A 227 12.38 18.91 -9.22
CA ILE A 227 12.25 19.65 -10.48
C ILE A 227 11.82 21.06 -10.11
N ASN A 228 12.65 22.06 -10.40
CA ASN A 228 12.36 23.45 -10.08
C ASN A 228 11.99 23.68 -8.59
N GLY A 229 12.66 22.96 -7.69
CA GLY A 229 12.43 23.05 -6.24
C GLY A 229 11.21 22.26 -5.74
N SER A 230 10.62 21.40 -6.58
CA SER A 230 9.53 20.52 -6.16
C SER A 230 9.92 19.56 -5.03
N GLY A 231 8.90 18.99 -4.38
CA GLY A 231 9.04 17.74 -3.66
C GLY A 231 9.54 16.61 -4.56
N TYR A 232 10.03 15.53 -3.94
CA TYR A 232 10.51 14.34 -4.63
C TYR A 232 10.52 13.11 -3.71
N ASN A 233 10.51 11.91 -4.29
CA ASN A 233 10.71 10.67 -3.55
C ASN A 233 11.73 9.78 -4.31
N PRO A 234 12.95 9.59 -3.78
CA PRO A 234 14.00 8.88 -4.49
C PRO A 234 13.76 7.36 -4.63
N GLU A 235 12.90 6.78 -3.78
CA GLU A 235 12.64 5.34 -3.75
C GLU A 235 11.39 4.95 -4.53
N TYR A 236 10.36 5.78 -4.45
CA TYR A 236 9.02 5.47 -4.95
C TYR A 236 8.49 6.42 -6.01
N GLY A 237 9.19 7.52 -6.30
CA GLY A 237 8.76 8.50 -7.28
C GLY A 237 7.33 9.01 -7.01
N LEU A 238 6.43 8.79 -7.97
CA LEU A 238 5.00 9.13 -7.86
C LEU A 238 4.13 8.02 -7.23
N LEU A 239 4.67 6.82 -6.96
CA LEU A 239 3.90 5.75 -6.33
C LEU A 239 3.48 6.14 -4.91
N GLY A 240 2.25 5.79 -4.52
CA GLY A 240 1.68 6.15 -3.22
C GLY A 240 1.37 7.65 -3.07
N SER A 241 1.58 8.46 -4.12
CA SER A 241 1.18 9.87 -4.09
C SER A 241 -0.34 10.00 -4.13
N ASN A 242 -0.85 11.03 -3.47
CA ASN A 242 -2.29 11.22 -3.29
C ASN A 242 -2.69 12.68 -3.48
N THR A 243 -3.90 12.90 -3.98
CA THR A 243 -4.44 14.24 -4.25
C THR A 243 -4.48 15.08 -2.97
N ALA A 244 -3.91 16.28 -3.02
CA ALA A 244 -3.93 17.25 -1.92
C ALA A 244 -4.82 18.46 -2.26
N THR A 245 -4.76 18.93 -3.51
CA THR A 245 -5.65 19.95 -4.09
C THR A 245 -5.91 19.60 -5.56
N ASP A 246 -6.73 20.37 -6.27
CA ASP A 246 -7.06 20.14 -7.70
C ASP A 246 -5.86 20.20 -8.67
N ARG A 247 -4.68 20.61 -8.18
CA ARG A 247 -3.45 20.72 -8.96
C ARG A 247 -2.21 20.17 -8.26
N THR A 248 -2.32 19.72 -7.01
CA THR A 248 -1.16 19.28 -6.23
C THR A 248 -1.34 17.88 -5.67
N LEU A 249 -0.27 17.09 -5.74
CA LEU A 249 -0.17 15.77 -5.14
C LEU A 249 0.77 15.84 -3.93
N LYS A 250 0.39 15.16 -2.85
CA LYS A 250 1.26 14.83 -1.73
C LYS A 250 2.00 13.55 -2.06
N LEU A 251 3.32 13.55 -2.01
CA LEU A 251 4.12 12.36 -2.28
C LEU A 251 4.09 11.39 -1.10
N PHE A 252 4.36 10.11 -1.40
CA PHE A 252 4.54 9.09 -0.37
C PHE A 252 5.73 9.45 0.54
N PRO A 253 5.71 9.10 1.83
CA PRO A 253 6.80 9.43 2.75
C PRO A 253 8.17 8.94 2.28
N ARG A 254 9.19 9.68 2.69
CA ARG A 254 10.60 9.30 2.59
C ARG A 254 11.30 9.44 3.94
N ASP A 255 12.54 8.99 4.05
CA ASP A 255 13.35 9.14 5.27
C ASP A 255 12.72 8.51 6.54
N CYS A 256 11.74 7.62 6.36
CA CYS A 256 11.01 6.96 7.44
C CYS A 256 11.91 6.17 8.40
N PRO A 257 12.98 5.46 7.96
CA PRO A 257 13.87 4.76 8.88
C PRO A 257 14.56 5.66 9.92
N ALA A 258 14.85 6.92 9.59
CA ALA A 258 15.41 7.87 10.57
C ALA A 258 14.34 8.29 11.58
N LEU A 259 13.15 8.65 11.10
CA LEU A 259 12.00 9.03 11.90
C LEU A 259 11.64 7.97 12.96
N VAL A 260 11.47 6.71 12.55
CA VAL A 260 11.04 5.64 13.46
C VAL A 260 12.07 5.31 14.54
N ARG A 261 13.37 5.43 14.21
CA ARG A 261 14.46 5.23 15.18
C ARG A 261 14.49 6.35 16.22
N GLU A 262 14.27 7.58 15.80
CA GLU A 262 14.25 8.71 16.72
C GLU A 262 13.03 8.66 17.66
N ILE A 263 11.85 8.29 17.15
CA ILE A 263 10.67 8.05 17.99
C ILE A 263 10.93 6.91 18.99
N GLN A 264 11.50 5.78 18.54
CA GLN A 264 11.86 4.66 19.43
C GLN A 264 12.83 5.10 20.53
N GLN A 265 13.84 5.90 20.18
CA GLN A 265 14.80 6.42 21.16
C GLN A 265 14.12 7.30 22.20
N GLN A 266 13.31 8.28 21.79
CA GLN A 266 12.64 9.18 22.73
C GLN A 266 11.64 8.43 23.63
N LEU A 267 10.94 7.43 23.10
CA LEU A 267 10.07 6.57 23.90
C LEU A 267 10.86 5.77 24.93
N LEU A 268 12.01 5.22 24.55
CA LEU A 268 12.89 4.49 25.47
C LEU A 268 13.37 5.41 26.61
N GLU A 269 13.80 6.63 26.30
CA GLU A 269 14.27 7.60 27.30
C GLU A 269 13.16 8.03 28.27
N LYS A 270 11.94 8.26 27.78
CA LYS A 270 10.83 8.77 28.58
C LYS A 270 10.04 7.69 29.32
N SER A 271 9.94 6.48 28.76
CA SER A 271 9.14 5.38 29.33
C SER A 271 9.98 4.24 29.92
N GLY A 272 11.27 4.17 29.58
CA GLY A 272 12.12 3.03 29.92
C GLY A 272 11.78 1.74 29.16
N LYS A 273 10.94 1.82 28.11
CA LYS A 273 10.49 0.67 27.31
C LYS A 273 11.01 0.71 25.90
N LYS A 274 11.52 -0.42 25.42
CA LYS A 274 11.92 -0.59 24.02
C LYS A 274 10.70 -0.95 23.18
N ILE A 275 10.02 0.08 22.68
CA ILE A 275 8.83 -0.03 21.84
C ILE A 275 9.26 -0.01 20.38
N GLU A 276 8.72 -0.92 19.55
CA GLU A 276 8.97 -0.94 18.11
C GLU A 276 8.09 0.11 17.41
N VAL A 277 8.59 0.69 16.32
CA VAL A 277 7.90 1.79 15.63
C VAL A 277 7.91 1.51 14.13
N MET A 278 6.79 1.77 13.46
CA MET A 278 6.68 1.71 12.01
C MET A 278 5.83 2.83 11.44
N VAL A 279 6.15 3.25 10.24
CA VAL A 279 5.23 3.98 9.36
C VAL A 279 4.46 2.94 8.56
N TYR A 280 3.14 3.03 8.50
CA TYR A 280 2.29 2.14 7.70
C TYR A 280 1.50 2.95 6.67
N GLY A 281 1.41 2.45 5.45
CA GLY A 281 0.51 2.94 4.41
C GLY A 281 -0.76 2.11 4.34
N ASP A 282 -1.31 1.96 3.14
CA ASP A 282 -2.50 1.14 2.91
C ASP A 282 -2.29 -0.31 3.39
N GLY A 283 -3.33 -0.89 4.01
CA GLY A 283 -3.30 -2.27 4.46
C GLY A 283 -3.26 -3.27 3.30
N ALA A 284 -2.50 -4.35 3.44
CA ALA A 284 -2.47 -5.47 2.49
C ALA A 284 -3.70 -6.40 2.65
N PHE A 285 -4.90 -5.82 2.80
CA PHE A 285 -6.16 -6.55 2.90
C PHE A 285 -6.85 -6.60 1.54
N LYS A 286 -7.43 -7.77 1.22
CA LYS A 286 -8.32 -7.93 0.07
C LYS A 286 -9.76 -8.05 0.54
N ASP A 287 -10.59 -7.09 0.16
CA ASP A 287 -12.01 -7.16 0.48
C ASP A 287 -12.65 -8.39 -0.17
N PRO A 288 -13.31 -9.29 0.60
CA PRO A 288 -13.87 -10.51 0.06
C PRO A 288 -15.11 -10.28 -0.82
N LYS A 289 -15.77 -9.12 -0.74
CA LYS A 289 -16.98 -8.82 -1.52
C LYS A 289 -16.63 -8.25 -2.88
N GLY A 290 -15.87 -7.17 -2.93
CA GLY A 290 -15.41 -6.50 -4.15
C GLY A 290 -14.19 -7.14 -4.80
N LYS A 291 -13.46 -8.00 -4.06
CA LYS A 291 -12.19 -8.60 -4.51
C LYS A 291 -11.14 -7.53 -4.83
N ILE A 292 -11.22 -6.38 -4.18
CA ILE A 292 -10.29 -5.26 -4.32
C ILE A 292 -9.26 -5.34 -3.20
N TRP A 293 -7.99 -5.23 -3.55
CA TRP A 293 -6.89 -5.01 -2.61
C TRP A 293 -6.85 -3.54 -2.23
N GLU A 294 -6.73 -3.27 -0.93
CA GLU A 294 -6.55 -1.90 -0.43
C GLU A 294 -5.13 -1.37 -0.66
N LEU A 295 -4.15 -2.23 -0.98
CA LEU A 295 -2.72 -1.91 -1.13
C LEU A 295 -2.40 -1.09 -2.39
N ALA A 296 -2.91 0.14 -2.47
CA ALA A 296 -2.61 1.10 -3.54
C ALA A 296 -1.28 1.87 -3.31
N ASP A 297 -0.64 1.65 -2.17
CA ASP A 297 0.72 2.11 -1.89
C ASP A 297 1.80 1.14 -2.42
N PRO A 298 3.03 1.62 -2.68
CA PRO A 298 4.10 0.78 -3.21
C PRO A 298 4.59 -0.29 -2.22
N VAL A 299 4.38 -0.08 -0.92
CA VAL A 299 4.73 -0.97 0.19
C VAL A 299 3.78 -0.74 1.36
N VAL A 300 3.58 -1.75 2.22
CA VAL A 300 2.81 -1.58 3.46
C VAL A 300 3.54 -0.68 4.47
N SER A 301 4.87 -0.76 4.53
CA SER A 301 5.67 0.03 5.47
C SER A 301 6.94 0.59 4.82
N PRO A 302 7.04 1.92 4.63
CA PRO A 302 8.26 2.56 4.12
C PRO A 302 9.37 2.70 5.17
N GLY A 303 9.11 2.38 6.44
CA GLY A 303 10.15 2.43 7.48
C GLY A 303 9.66 1.85 8.80
N TYR A 304 10.52 1.07 9.42
CA TYR A 304 10.24 0.37 10.67
C TYR A 304 11.53 0.08 11.45
N THR A 305 11.41 -0.16 12.75
CA THR A 305 12.52 -0.56 13.62
C THR A 305 12.89 -2.03 13.43
N ASP A 306 14.17 -2.38 13.66
CA ASP A 306 14.73 -3.70 13.32
C ASP A 306 14.01 -4.87 14.01
N GLY A 307 13.36 -4.61 15.16
CA GLY A 307 12.60 -5.63 15.88
C GLY A 307 11.36 -6.14 15.15
N LEU A 308 10.95 -5.50 14.05
CA LEU A 308 9.83 -5.89 13.19
C LEU A 308 10.27 -6.67 11.94
N GLN A 309 11.57 -6.95 11.78
CA GLN A 309 12.08 -7.77 10.68
C GLN A 309 11.68 -9.24 10.84
N GLY A 310 11.34 -9.88 9.72
CA GLY A 310 11.07 -11.31 9.62
C GLY A 310 9.59 -11.68 9.52
N THR A 311 9.32 -12.95 9.80
CA THR A 311 7.99 -13.56 9.70
C THR A 311 7.59 -14.14 11.06
N PRO A 312 6.29 -14.20 11.40
CA PRO A 312 5.85 -14.87 12.63
C PRO A 312 6.32 -16.32 12.68
N ASN A 313 6.77 -16.74 13.86
CA ASN A 313 7.12 -18.13 14.15
C ASN A 313 6.12 -18.67 15.18
N GLU A 314 4.98 -19.19 14.70
CA GLU A 314 3.84 -19.60 15.52
C GLU A 314 3.62 -21.11 15.50
N ILE A 315 3.08 -21.64 16.60
CA ILE A 315 2.65 -23.02 16.69
C ILE A 315 1.12 -23.07 16.55
N LYS A 316 0.61 -24.02 15.75
CA LYS A 316 -0.83 -24.26 15.63
C LYS A 316 -1.36 -24.97 16.88
N LEU A 317 -1.74 -24.22 17.90
CA LEU A 317 -2.22 -24.74 19.19
C LEU A 317 -3.32 -25.79 19.03
N LYS A 318 -4.31 -25.54 18.17
CA LYS A 318 -5.40 -26.47 17.89
C LYS A 318 -4.90 -27.80 17.31
N TYR A 319 -3.94 -27.75 16.39
CA TYR A 319 -3.36 -28.96 15.81
C TYR A 319 -2.67 -29.82 16.87
N ILE A 320 -1.89 -29.20 17.76
CA ILE A 320 -1.21 -29.90 18.85
C ILE A 320 -2.20 -30.48 19.86
N ALA A 321 -3.22 -29.71 20.24
CA ALA A 321 -4.28 -30.18 21.13
C ALA A 321 -5.02 -31.39 20.53
N ASP A 322 -5.42 -31.30 19.25
CA ASP A 322 -6.25 -32.30 18.58
C ASP A 322 -5.47 -33.57 18.15
N ASN A 323 -4.14 -33.52 18.01
CA ASN A 323 -3.33 -34.64 17.48
C ASN A 323 -2.25 -35.17 18.43
N GLU A 324 -1.58 -34.31 19.20
CA GLU A 324 -0.42 -34.70 20.01
C GLU A 324 -0.74 -34.83 21.50
N LEU A 325 -1.71 -34.06 22.00
CA LEU A 325 -2.05 -33.98 23.43
C LEU A 325 -3.46 -34.51 23.75
N VAL A 326 -4.00 -35.38 22.89
CA VAL A 326 -5.39 -35.89 22.98
C VAL A 326 -5.74 -36.53 24.33
N ASN A 327 -4.74 -37.09 25.01
CA ASN A 327 -4.93 -37.77 26.30
C ASN A 327 -4.76 -36.84 27.53
N LEU A 328 -4.43 -35.56 27.32
CA LEU A 328 -4.28 -34.59 28.40
C LEU A 328 -5.52 -33.71 28.47
N GLU A 329 -5.95 -33.33 29.68
CA GLU A 329 -7.08 -32.41 29.87
C GLU A 329 -6.72 -31.30 30.87
N GLY A 330 -7.49 -30.21 30.83
CA GLY A 330 -7.41 -29.13 31.81
C GLY A 330 -6.02 -28.51 31.95
N SER A 331 -5.54 -28.42 33.19
CA SER A 331 -4.24 -27.81 33.51
C SER A 331 -3.05 -28.54 32.89
N ALA A 332 -3.11 -29.87 32.77
CA ALA A 332 -2.04 -30.68 32.21
C ALA A 332 -1.83 -30.42 30.71
N MET A 333 -2.92 -30.22 29.95
CA MET A 333 -2.85 -29.81 28.55
C MET A 333 -2.25 -28.40 28.43
N ALA A 334 -2.72 -27.45 29.26
CA ALA A 334 -2.21 -26.08 29.23
C ALA A 334 -0.70 -26.01 29.54
N GLU A 335 -0.23 -26.78 30.52
CA GLU A 335 1.19 -26.87 30.88
C GLU A 335 2.03 -27.49 29.77
N ALA A 336 1.55 -28.58 29.15
CA ALA A 336 2.23 -29.22 28.02
C ALA A 336 2.34 -28.29 26.80
N ILE A 337 1.28 -27.52 26.51
CA ILE A 337 1.30 -26.50 25.44
C ILE A 337 2.35 -25.43 25.76
N ARG A 338 2.38 -24.90 27.00
CA ARG A 338 3.37 -23.90 27.40
C ARG A 338 4.79 -24.41 27.29
N GLN A 339 5.04 -25.67 27.67
CA GLN A 339 6.37 -26.27 27.56
C GLN A 339 6.80 -26.39 26.09
N LYS A 340 5.92 -26.87 25.20
CA LYS A 340 6.23 -26.95 23.76
C LYS A 340 6.56 -25.59 23.14
N ILE A 341 5.87 -24.53 23.55
CA ILE A 341 6.18 -23.17 23.10
C ILE A 341 7.58 -22.74 23.56
N LYS A 342 7.90 -22.95 24.84
CA LYS A 342 9.23 -22.64 25.40
C LYS A 342 10.34 -23.43 24.71
N ASP A 343 10.12 -24.71 24.45
CA ASP A 343 11.09 -25.58 23.78
C ASP A 343 11.36 -25.14 22.34
N LYS A 344 10.33 -24.66 21.63
CA LYS A 344 10.48 -24.09 20.28
C LYS A 344 11.31 -22.81 20.31
N ASP A 345 11.01 -21.90 21.23
CA ASP A 345 11.72 -20.62 21.34
C ASP A 345 13.22 -20.83 21.64
N GLN A 346 13.58 -21.90 22.38
CA GLN A 346 14.98 -22.28 22.64
C GLN A 346 15.68 -22.96 21.44
N LYS A 347 14.92 -23.55 20.51
CA LYS A 347 15.45 -24.27 19.32
C LYS A 347 15.49 -23.41 18.06
N ALA A 348 15.18 -22.11 18.15
CA ALA A 348 15.15 -21.20 17.01
C ALA A 348 16.53 -21.19 16.28
N GLY A 349 16.59 -21.92 15.16
CA GLY A 349 17.81 -22.18 14.38
C GLY A 349 17.76 -23.44 13.49
N GLY A 350 16.79 -24.35 13.67
CA GLY A 350 16.61 -25.55 12.84
C GLY A 350 15.39 -25.47 11.89
N PRO A 351 15.41 -26.19 10.74
CA PRO A 351 14.30 -26.20 9.80
C PRO A 351 13.07 -26.90 10.37
N GLU A 352 11.96 -26.18 10.20
CA GLU A 352 10.54 -26.49 10.34
C GLU A 352 10.10 -27.94 10.05
N GLU A 353 9.96 -28.77 11.10
CA GLU A 353 9.15 -30.00 11.04
C GLU A 353 7.76 -29.86 11.69
N SER A 354 7.50 -28.78 12.45
CA SER A 354 6.22 -28.57 13.17
C SER A 354 5.34 -27.42 12.67
N SER A 355 5.80 -26.64 11.68
CA SER A 355 5.04 -25.56 11.03
C SER A 355 4.30 -26.08 9.79
N LEU A 356 3.33 -26.98 9.98
CA LEU A 356 2.46 -27.41 8.88
C LEU A 356 1.71 -26.20 8.29
N GLY A 357 2.17 -25.66 7.17
CA GLY A 357 1.41 -24.83 6.22
C GLY A 357 0.95 -23.45 6.72
N THR A 358 1.88 -22.56 7.04
CA THR A 358 1.59 -21.12 7.06
C THR A 358 2.35 -20.43 5.93
N THR A 359 1.64 -19.67 5.09
CA THR A 359 2.30 -18.79 4.11
C THR A 359 3.20 -17.82 4.87
N PRO A 360 4.49 -17.67 4.51
CA PRO A 360 5.37 -16.72 5.15
C PRO A 360 4.83 -15.31 4.90
N ARG A 361 4.52 -14.60 5.99
CA ARG A 361 3.94 -13.25 5.97
C ARG A 361 4.88 -12.34 6.73
N GLN A 362 5.24 -11.19 6.15
CA GLN A 362 6.11 -10.26 6.86
C GLN A 362 5.36 -9.68 8.05
N ILE A 363 6.07 -9.51 9.18
CA ILE A 363 5.49 -8.93 10.39
C ILE A 363 4.92 -7.53 10.12
N THR A 364 5.63 -6.73 9.31
CA THR A 364 5.22 -5.38 8.89
C THR A 364 3.94 -5.38 8.07
N ASP A 365 3.73 -6.37 7.19
CA ASP A 365 2.51 -6.47 6.39
C ASP A 365 1.28 -6.77 7.26
N LEU A 366 1.46 -7.65 8.25
CA LEU A 366 0.42 -8.00 9.22
C LEU A 366 0.09 -6.83 10.14
N LEU A 367 1.10 -6.20 10.74
CA LEU A 367 0.93 -5.08 11.65
C LEU A 367 0.41 -3.85 10.93
N GLY A 368 0.92 -3.54 9.73
CA GLY A 368 0.43 -2.44 8.92
C GLY A 368 -1.04 -2.61 8.55
N SER A 369 -1.45 -3.80 8.13
CA SER A 369 -2.87 -4.10 7.86
C SER A 369 -3.74 -3.97 9.13
N LEU A 370 -3.23 -4.42 10.28
CA LEU A 370 -3.93 -4.27 11.57
C LEU A 370 -4.07 -2.79 11.97
N CYS A 371 -3.03 -1.99 11.75
CA CYS A 371 -3.04 -0.56 12.01
C CYS A 371 -4.03 0.16 11.09
N ASP A 372 -4.00 -0.12 9.80
CA ASP A 372 -4.91 0.46 8.81
C ASP A 372 -6.38 0.19 9.16
N LEU A 373 -6.74 -1.08 9.38
CA LEU A 373 -8.08 -1.49 9.81
C LEU A 373 -8.54 -0.80 11.11
N THR A 374 -7.61 -0.52 12.02
CA THR A 374 -7.90 0.19 13.27
C THR A 374 -8.16 1.67 13.01
N SER A 375 -7.23 2.32 12.32
CA SER A 375 -7.24 3.78 12.08
C SER A 375 -8.36 4.22 11.14
N GLY A 376 -8.72 3.38 10.16
CA GLY A 376 -9.66 3.72 9.10
C GLY A 376 -9.23 4.92 8.24
N SER A 377 -10.03 5.23 7.22
CA SER A 377 -9.68 6.18 6.16
C SER A 377 -10.24 7.60 6.33
N GLY A 378 -10.77 7.95 7.52
CA GLY A 378 -11.63 9.13 7.66
C GLY A 378 -11.48 9.93 8.95
N ASP A 379 -12.56 9.97 9.72
CA ASP A 379 -12.90 10.96 10.75
C ASP A 379 -12.54 10.57 12.19
N LYS A 380 -12.01 9.35 12.39
CA LYS A 380 -11.67 8.85 13.73
C LYS A 380 -10.59 9.67 14.43
N GLY A 381 -9.74 10.38 13.67
CA GLY A 381 -8.67 11.21 14.21
C GLY A 381 -7.58 10.41 14.92
N THR A 382 -7.40 9.13 14.55
CA THR A 382 -6.44 8.21 15.17
C THR A 382 -5.33 7.79 14.19
N PRO A 383 -4.46 8.71 13.74
CA PRO A 383 -3.39 8.40 12.78
C PRO A 383 -2.19 7.68 13.42
N ILE A 384 -2.26 7.38 14.72
CA ILE A 384 -1.28 6.61 15.46
C ILE A 384 -2.02 5.39 16.04
N VAL A 385 -1.43 4.21 15.91
CA VAL A 385 -1.98 2.96 16.44
C VAL A 385 -0.96 2.34 17.38
N LEU A 386 -1.40 2.03 18.60
CA LEU A 386 -0.62 1.24 19.56
C LEU A 386 -1.13 -0.21 19.53
N VAL A 387 -0.25 -1.13 19.15
CA VAL A 387 -0.48 -2.58 19.21
C VAL A 387 0.33 -3.13 20.38
N GLN A 388 -0.37 -3.53 21.43
CA GLN A 388 0.26 -4.06 22.63
C GLN A 388 0.31 -5.57 22.61
N ARG A 389 1.41 -6.11 23.15
CA ARG A 389 1.56 -7.55 23.40
C ARG A 389 1.45 -8.44 22.16
N TYR A 390 1.80 -7.90 20.99
CA TYR A 390 1.71 -8.62 19.72
C TYR A 390 2.61 -9.85 19.66
N PHE A 391 3.80 -9.76 20.27
CA PHE A 391 4.81 -10.83 20.27
C PHE A 391 4.69 -11.80 21.45
N ASP A 392 3.73 -11.57 22.35
CA ASP A 392 3.50 -12.46 23.47
C ASP A 392 2.82 -13.75 23.00
N ASN A 393 3.09 -14.85 23.69
CA ASN A 393 2.50 -16.14 23.38
C ASN A 393 1.79 -16.76 24.60
N TYR A 394 1.18 -17.93 24.43
CA TYR A 394 0.43 -18.59 25.49
C TYR A 394 1.28 -19.01 26.72
N ALA A 395 2.61 -19.02 26.57
CA ALA A 395 3.56 -19.26 27.66
C ALA A 395 4.04 -17.98 28.36
N THR A 396 3.72 -16.80 27.82
CA THR A 396 4.00 -15.50 28.43
C THR A 396 2.97 -15.20 29.52
N GLU A 397 3.41 -15.09 30.77
CA GLU A 397 2.53 -14.79 31.93
C GLU A 397 2.14 -13.31 32.04
#